data_AF-A0A846XIW5-F1
#
_entry.id   AF-A0A846XIW5-F1
#
_cell.length_a   1.000
_cell.length_b   1.000
_cell.length_c   1.000
_cell.angle_alpha   90.00
_cell.angle_beta   90.00
_cell.angle_gamma   90.00
#
_symmetry.space_group_name_H-M   'P 1'
#
loop_
_entity.id
_entity.type
_entity.pdbx_description
1 polymer ?
#
loop_
_entity_poly.entity_id
_entity_poly.type
_entity_poly.pdbx_seq_one_letter_code
_entity_poly.pdbx_strand_id
1 'polypeptide(L)'
;MTGRPRMLFDTEVDPDRAPAFSNAPLELKLIEALPDICSEHGLPAVERRPFVVNSQGLPGSEMPSIGVFFRSIKPAWRPRQNCGIQARLRFECPACEYCLSEVGKFRRIALSALSAIVATVVAIVVAVVSGVEQLAVPLALAVVPGCLPIAAVVGIVAWTRSDYFADVWLTDTTEQLIVSAHPDFVTVVDQRRAGSH
;
A
#
# COMPACT_ATOMS: atom_id res chain seq x y z
N MET A 1 -3.28 0.16 -23.07
CA MET A 1 -3.89 -0.18 -21.77
C MET A 1 -4.42 -1.59 -21.88
N THR A 2 -3.62 -2.59 -21.54
CA THR A 2 -4.08 -3.98 -21.40
C THR A 2 -4.84 -4.05 -20.08
N GLY A 3 -6.16 -3.94 -20.13
CA GLY A 3 -7.00 -4.00 -18.94
C GLY A 3 -6.89 -5.39 -18.32
N ARG A 4 -6.34 -5.50 -17.12
CA ARG A 4 -6.44 -6.72 -16.33
C ARG A 4 -7.91 -7.02 -16.07
N PRO A 5 -8.34 -8.30 -16.10
CA PRO A 5 -9.69 -8.65 -15.72
C PRO A 5 -9.96 -8.26 -14.27
N ARG A 6 -11.22 -7.93 -13.98
CA ARG A 6 -11.69 -7.50 -12.67
C ARG A 6 -12.67 -8.52 -12.13
N MET A 7 -12.44 -8.97 -10.90
CA MET A 7 -13.34 -9.88 -10.18
C MET A 7 -14.04 -9.15 -9.05
N LEU A 8 -15.32 -9.46 -8.88
CA LEU A 8 -16.15 -8.94 -7.81
C LEU A 8 -16.27 -10.02 -6.73
N PHE A 9 -16.06 -9.63 -5.48
CA PHE A 9 -16.25 -10.48 -4.32
C PHE A 9 -17.24 -9.81 -3.37
N ASP A 10 -18.26 -10.53 -2.95
CA ASP A 10 -19.27 -9.98 -2.05
C ASP A 10 -18.69 -9.80 -0.64
N THR A 11 -19.07 -8.69 -0.01
CA THR A 11 -18.69 -8.35 1.36
C THR A 11 -19.90 -8.47 2.28
N GLU A 12 -19.64 -8.81 3.54
CA GLU A 12 -20.64 -8.76 4.59
C GLU A 12 -20.11 -7.99 5.80
N VAL A 13 -21.02 -7.46 6.60
CA VAL A 13 -20.67 -6.83 7.87
C VAL A 13 -20.09 -7.88 8.81
N ASP A 14 -18.95 -7.59 9.41
CA ASP A 14 -18.37 -8.46 10.42
C ASP A 14 -19.11 -8.27 11.76
N PRO A 15 -19.97 -9.23 12.17
CA PRO A 15 -20.79 -9.07 13.38
C PRO A 15 -19.92 -9.02 14.65
N ASP A 16 -18.76 -9.66 14.62
CA ASP A 16 -17.82 -9.71 15.75
C ASP A 16 -17.05 -8.40 15.92
N ARG A 17 -17.13 -7.50 14.94
CA ARG A 17 -16.48 -6.19 14.92
C ARG A 17 -17.46 -5.05 14.67
N ALA A 18 -18.70 -5.22 15.13
CA ALA A 18 -19.69 -4.16 15.09
C ALA A 18 -19.12 -2.87 15.71
N PRO A 19 -19.36 -1.70 15.09
CA PRO A 19 -18.78 -0.45 15.55
C PRO A 19 -19.28 -0.14 16.97
N ALA A 20 -18.36 -0.10 17.93
CA ALA A 20 -18.67 0.27 19.32
C ALA A 20 -19.18 1.70 19.45
N PHE A 21 -18.95 2.55 18.43
CA PHE A 21 -19.36 3.94 18.38
C PHE A 21 -19.91 4.26 16.98
N SER A 22 -20.90 5.16 16.90
CA SER A 22 -21.53 5.60 15.64
C SER A 22 -20.55 6.19 14.60
N ASN A 23 -19.36 6.60 15.06
CA ASN A 23 -18.33 7.25 14.24
C ASN A 23 -17.20 6.29 13.83
N ALA A 24 -17.21 5.04 14.33
CA ALA A 24 -16.25 4.04 13.90
C ALA A 24 -16.61 3.52 12.51
N PRO A 25 -15.61 3.26 11.64
CA PRO A 25 -15.90 2.69 10.33
C PRO A 25 -16.57 1.33 10.46
N LEU A 26 -17.50 1.03 9.56
CA LEU A 26 -18.14 -0.27 9.45
C LEU A 26 -17.08 -1.31 9.04
N GLU A 27 -16.82 -2.30 9.88
CA GLU A 27 -15.89 -3.38 9.56
C GLU A 27 -16.60 -4.43 8.69
N LEU A 28 -16.02 -4.71 7.54
CA LEU A 28 -16.48 -5.66 6.54
C LEU A 28 -15.51 -6.84 6.48
N LYS A 29 -16.02 -8.00 6.11
CA LYS A 29 -15.25 -9.20 5.74
C LYS A 29 -15.73 -9.73 4.39
N LEU A 30 -14.87 -10.49 3.71
CA LEU A 30 -15.25 -11.19 2.47
C LEU A 30 -16.10 -12.40 2.80
N ILE A 31 -17.18 -12.61 2.04
CA ILE A 31 -18.05 -13.78 2.17
C ILE A 31 -17.30 -15.04 1.70
N GLU A 32 -16.60 -14.94 0.58
CA GLU A 32 -15.81 -16.03 0.02
C GLU A 32 -14.30 -15.80 0.23
N ALA A 33 -13.56 -16.87 0.54
CA ALA A 33 -12.12 -16.79 0.69
C ALA A 33 -11.43 -16.67 -0.68
N LEU A 34 -10.42 -15.79 -0.77
CA LEU A 34 -9.59 -15.69 -1.97
C LEU A 34 -8.86 -17.02 -2.25
N PRO A 35 -8.67 -17.38 -3.54
CA PRO A 35 -7.94 -18.58 -3.93
C PRO A 35 -6.46 -18.51 -3.58
N ASP A 36 -5.80 -19.68 -3.52
CA ASP A 36 -4.37 -19.80 -3.23
C ASP A 36 -3.50 -19.49 -4.47
N ILE A 37 -3.89 -18.45 -5.21
CA ILE A 37 -3.19 -17.92 -6.37
C ILE A 37 -3.06 -16.42 -6.17
N CYS A 38 -1.88 -15.87 -6.47
CA CYS A 38 -1.62 -14.45 -6.39
C CYS A 38 -2.41 -13.69 -7.48
N SER A 39 -3.18 -12.68 -7.07
CA SER A 39 -3.95 -11.84 -8.00
C SER A 39 -3.06 -11.05 -8.96
N GLU A 40 -1.86 -10.65 -8.56
CA GLU A 40 -0.96 -9.86 -9.41
C GLU A 40 -0.26 -10.68 -10.50
N HIS A 41 0.20 -11.88 -10.15
CA HIS A 41 1.11 -12.68 -10.99
C HIS A 41 0.52 -14.00 -11.48
N GLY A 42 -0.63 -14.45 -10.97
CA GLY A 42 -1.21 -15.75 -11.33
C GLY A 42 -0.44 -16.96 -10.81
N LEU A 43 0.58 -16.75 -9.96
CA LEU A 43 1.43 -17.80 -9.39
C LEU A 43 0.82 -18.36 -8.09
N PRO A 44 1.14 -19.61 -7.70
CA PRO A 44 0.67 -20.21 -6.46
C PRO A 44 1.11 -19.38 -5.25
N ALA A 45 0.18 -19.21 -4.30
CA ALA A 45 0.43 -18.48 -3.07
C ALA A 45 1.34 -19.31 -2.15
N VAL A 46 2.37 -18.67 -1.60
CA VAL A 46 3.27 -19.26 -0.60
C VAL A 46 2.94 -18.73 0.79
N GLU A 47 2.37 -17.53 0.87
CA GLU A 47 1.99 -16.87 2.12
C GLU A 47 0.67 -16.12 1.96
N ARG A 48 -0.09 -15.99 3.05
CA ARG A 48 -1.29 -15.14 3.13
C ARG A 48 -0.98 -13.94 4.04
N ARG A 49 -1.20 -12.73 3.53
CA ARG A 49 -0.89 -11.48 4.24
C ARG A 49 -2.18 -10.75 4.61
N PRO A 50 -2.32 -10.22 5.84
CA PRO A 50 -3.48 -9.41 6.20
C PRO A 50 -3.48 -8.12 5.37
N PHE A 51 -4.62 -7.82 4.75
CA PHE A 51 -4.82 -6.66 3.89
C PHE A 51 -6.05 -5.87 4.34
N VAL A 52 -5.99 -4.55 4.20
CA VAL A 52 -7.04 -3.63 4.66
C VAL A 52 -7.38 -2.63 3.56
N VAL A 53 -8.64 -2.59 3.17
CA VAL A 53 -9.16 -1.65 2.17
C VAL A 53 -10.21 -0.76 2.83
N ASN A 54 -10.13 0.55 2.61
CA ASN A 54 -11.12 1.50 3.13
C ASN A 54 -11.99 2.04 1.99
N SER A 55 -13.27 2.30 2.25
CA SER A 55 -14.22 2.85 1.26
C SER A 55 -13.86 4.28 0.83
N GLN A 56 -13.31 5.07 1.75
CA GLN A 56 -12.69 6.35 1.42
C GLN A 56 -11.33 6.05 0.79
N GLY A 57 -11.23 6.18 -0.53
CA GLY A 57 -10.02 5.94 -1.34
C GLY A 57 -8.78 6.73 -0.91
N LEU A 58 -8.25 6.41 0.25
CA LEU A 58 -6.87 6.66 0.68
C LEU A 58 -6.04 5.39 0.42
N PRO A 59 -4.75 5.56 0.11
CA PRO A 59 -4.03 4.77 -0.87
C PRO A 59 -3.52 3.45 -0.29
N GLY A 60 -4.42 2.47 -0.14
CA GLY A 60 -4.04 1.06 -0.06
C GLY A 60 -4.20 0.32 -1.40
N SER A 61 -4.97 0.90 -2.33
CA SER A 61 -5.48 0.21 -3.52
C SER A 61 -4.69 0.49 -4.80
N GLU A 62 -4.17 1.70 -4.97
CA GLU A 62 -3.42 2.09 -6.16
C GLU A 62 -1.92 1.80 -5.97
N MET A 63 -1.26 1.27 -7.00
CA MET A 63 0.20 1.10 -7.01
C MET A 63 0.87 2.41 -6.59
N PRO A 64 1.63 2.43 -5.47
CA PRO A 64 2.30 3.64 -5.02
C PRO A 64 3.34 4.04 -6.06
N SER A 65 3.05 5.15 -6.73
CA SER A 65 3.94 5.78 -7.70
C SER A 65 4.35 7.16 -7.20
N ILE A 66 5.49 7.64 -7.68
CA ILE A 66 5.98 8.99 -7.37
C ILE A 66 4.91 10.04 -7.72
N GLY A 67 4.19 9.85 -8.84
CA GLY A 67 3.08 10.72 -9.23
C GLY A 67 1.91 10.70 -8.26
N VAL A 68 1.53 9.53 -7.73
CA VAL A 68 0.49 9.41 -6.70
C VAL A 68 0.94 10.03 -5.39
N PHE A 69 2.20 9.84 -4.99
CA PHE A 69 2.77 10.48 -3.81
C PHE A 69 2.68 12.01 -3.90
N PHE A 70 3.12 12.63 -4.98
CA PHE A 70 2.98 14.09 -5.15
C PHE A 70 1.53 14.55 -5.21
N ARG A 71 0.62 13.75 -5.77
CA ARG A 71 -0.82 14.03 -5.77
C ARG A 71 -1.46 13.91 -4.38
N SER A 72 -0.90 13.05 -3.52
CA SER A 72 -1.35 12.85 -2.13
C SER A 72 -0.97 14.00 -1.19
N ILE A 73 0.05 14.79 -1.55
CA ILE A 73 0.38 16.06 -0.91
C ILE A 73 -0.66 17.11 -1.35
N LYS A 74 -1.92 16.93 -0.94
CA LYS A 74 -2.95 17.94 -1.15
C LYS A 74 -2.74 19.07 -0.14
N PRO A 75 -2.82 20.35 -0.57
CA PRO A 75 -2.81 21.47 0.37
C PRO A 75 -4.00 21.35 1.33
N ALA A 76 -3.77 21.64 2.61
CA ALA A 76 -4.74 21.50 3.72
C ALA A 76 -6.08 22.22 3.52
N TRP A 77 -6.18 23.09 2.50
CA TRP A 77 -7.35 23.89 2.17
C TRP A 77 -8.34 23.23 1.20
N ARG A 78 -8.05 22.05 0.64
CA ARG A 78 -9.08 21.35 -0.15
C ARG A 78 -10.06 20.63 0.78
N PRO A 79 -11.36 20.96 0.75
CA PRO A 79 -12.34 20.26 1.55
C PRO A 79 -12.34 18.77 1.16
N ARG A 80 -12.17 17.91 2.18
CA ARG A 80 -12.28 16.47 2.06
C ARG A 80 -13.72 16.19 1.61
N GLN A 81 -13.91 15.79 0.36
CA GLN A 81 -15.23 15.38 -0.14
C GLN A 81 -15.66 14.15 0.66
N ASN A 82 -16.52 14.37 1.65
CA ASN A 82 -17.22 13.34 2.39
C ASN A 82 -18.23 12.70 1.44
N CYS A 83 -17.80 11.68 0.71
CA CYS A 83 -18.68 10.81 -0.04
C CYS A 83 -18.69 9.44 0.64
N GLY A 84 -19.81 9.11 1.29
CA GLY A 84 -20.14 7.73 1.67
C GLY A 84 -19.89 7.32 3.12
N ILE A 85 -20.47 6.16 3.45
CA ILE A 85 -20.28 5.40 4.68
C ILE A 85 -18.79 5.03 4.78
N GLN A 86 -18.16 5.32 5.92
CA GLN A 86 -16.81 4.84 6.19
C GLN A 86 -16.87 3.34 6.46
N ALA A 87 -16.36 2.54 5.53
CA ALA A 87 -16.26 1.10 5.68
C ALA A 87 -14.80 0.67 5.55
N ARG A 88 -14.43 -0.38 6.27
CA ARG A 88 -13.11 -0.99 6.25
C ARG A 88 -13.28 -2.49 6.02
N LEU A 89 -12.79 -2.97 4.90
CA LEU A 89 -12.72 -4.39 4.59
C LEU A 89 -11.37 -4.95 5.03
N ARG A 90 -11.39 -6.03 5.80
CA ARG A 90 -10.19 -6.79 6.17
C ARG A 90 -10.26 -8.19 5.58
N PHE A 91 -9.20 -8.60 4.91
CA PHE A 91 -9.09 -9.94 4.34
C PHE A 91 -7.65 -10.39 4.24
N GLU A 92 -7.44 -11.67 3.94
CA GLU A 92 -6.11 -12.22 3.70
C GLU A 92 -5.82 -12.29 2.21
N CYS A 93 -4.79 -11.59 1.76
CA CYS A 93 -4.36 -11.57 0.37
C CYS A 93 -3.30 -12.66 0.12
N PRO A 94 -3.49 -13.53 -0.90
CA PRO A 94 -2.49 -14.51 -1.30
C PRO A 94 -1.28 -13.83 -1.96
N ALA A 95 -0.08 -14.12 -1.45
CA ALA A 95 1.19 -13.62 -1.96
C ALA A 95 2.04 -14.77 -2.54
N CYS A 96 2.56 -14.58 -3.76
CA CYS A 96 3.50 -15.51 -4.38
C CYS A 96 4.95 -15.17 -4.01
N GLU A 97 5.87 -16.09 -4.28
CA GLU A 97 7.31 -15.91 -4.05
C GLU A 97 7.87 -14.66 -4.76
N TYR A 98 7.37 -14.37 -5.97
CA TYR A 98 7.79 -13.18 -6.72
C TYR A 98 7.41 -11.89 -5.98
N CYS A 99 6.17 -11.75 -5.51
CA CYS A 99 5.73 -10.62 -4.67
C CYS A 99 6.64 -10.47 -3.44
N LEU A 100 6.87 -11.56 -2.70
CA LEU A 100 7.70 -11.52 -1.49
C LEU A 100 9.15 -11.12 -1.80
N SER A 101 9.69 -11.56 -2.94
CA SER A 101 11.03 -11.19 -3.39
C SER A 101 11.13 -9.70 -3.73
N GLU A 102 10.11 -9.12 -4.38
CA GLU A 102 10.05 -7.69 -4.68
C GLU A 102 9.94 -6.86 -3.40
N VAL A 103 9.07 -7.27 -2.47
CA VAL A 103 8.95 -6.65 -1.14
C VAL A 103 10.31 -6.63 -0.43
N GLY A 104 11.04 -7.75 -0.45
CA GLY A 104 12.39 -7.82 0.11
C GLY A 104 13.36 -6.82 -0.53
N LYS A 105 13.33 -6.68 -1.86
CA LYS A 105 14.18 -5.71 -2.59
C LYS A 105 13.80 -4.27 -2.23
N PHE A 106 12.52 -3.92 -2.28
CA PHE A 106 12.05 -2.57 -1.96
C PHE A 106 12.34 -2.20 -0.50
N ARG A 107 12.18 -3.14 0.44
CA ARG A 107 12.53 -2.92 1.84
C ARG A 107 14.02 -2.65 2.03
N ARG A 108 14.90 -3.36 1.32
CA ARG A 108 16.35 -3.06 1.33
C ARG A 108 16.64 -1.67 0.77
N ILE A 109 15.98 -1.28 -0.32
CA ILE A 109 16.12 0.07 -0.89
C ILE A 109 15.67 1.12 0.13
N ALA A 110 14.51 0.95 0.75
CA ALA A 110 13.99 1.86 1.77
C ALA A 110 14.95 1.99 2.96
N LEU A 111 15.45 0.87 3.49
CA LEU A 111 16.43 0.86 4.58
C LEU A 111 17.75 1.53 4.17
N SER A 112 18.23 1.31 2.95
CA SER A 112 19.44 1.96 2.46
C SER A 112 19.28 3.48 2.37
N ALA A 113 18.13 3.96 1.87
CA ALA A 113 17.83 5.38 1.78
C ALA A 113 17.72 6.02 3.18
N LEU A 114 17.05 5.36 4.12
CA LEU A 114 16.98 5.81 5.51
C LEU A 114 18.37 5.82 6.19
N SER A 115 19.20 4.81 5.94
CA SER A 115 20.57 4.77 6.48
C SER A 115 21.45 5.90 5.95
N ALA A 116 21.29 6.28 4.67
CA ALA A 116 22.00 7.40 4.08
C ALA A 116 21.61 8.74 4.73
N ILE A 117 20.32 8.93 5.06
CA ILE A 117 19.84 10.09 5.81
C ILE A 117 20.51 10.15 7.19
N VAL A 118 20.51 9.05 7.93
CA VAL A 118 21.14 8.97 9.26
C VAL A 118 22.65 9.26 9.17
N ALA A 119 23.35 8.64 8.23
CA ALA A 119 24.78 8.86 8.01
C ALA A 119 25.10 10.34 7.70
N THR A 120 24.24 10.98 6.91
CA THR A 120 24.37 12.40 6.59
C THR A 120 24.23 13.27 7.85
N VAL A 121 23.21 13.01 8.66
CA VAL A 121 22.99 13.75 9.91
C VAL A 121 24.18 13.59 10.86
N VAL A 122 24.69 12.35 11.01
CA VAL A 122 25.87 12.08 11.83
C VAL A 122 27.10 12.83 11.30
N ALA A 123 27.32 12.84 9.98
CA ALA A 123 28.44 13.58 9.39
C ALA A 123 28.37 15.09 9.67
N ILE A 124 27.18 15.69 9.59
CA ILE A 124 26.95 17.11 9.94
C ILE A 124 27.27 17.34 11.42
N VAL A 125 26.77 16.50 12.33
CA VAL A 125 27.04 16.62 13.77
C VAL A 125 28.53 16.53 14.06
N VAL A 126 29.23 15.56 13.46
CA VAL A 126 30.68 15.41 13.62
C VAL A 126 31.44 16.64 13.11
N ALA A 127 31.05 17.20 11.97
CA ALA A 127 31.68 18.41 11.42
C ALA A 127 31.52 19.63 12.34
N VAL A 128 30.33 19.79 12.94
CA VAL A 128 30.04 20.85 13.91
C VAL A 128 30.84 20.67 15.19
N VAL A 129 30.85 19.46 15.78
CA VAL A 129 31.58 19.18 17.03
C VAL A 129 33.10 19.30 16.83
N SER A 130 33.60 19.02 15.64
CA SER A 130 35.04 19.12 15.31
C SER A 130 35.49 20.56 15.03
N GLY A 131 34.61 21.56 15.14
CA GLY A 131 34.94 22.97 14.90
C GLY A 131 35.20 23.32 13.42
N VAL A 132 34.80 22.45 12.49
CA VAL A 132 34.97 22.66 11.04
C VAL A 132 33.75 23.38 10.47
N GLU A 133 33.42 24.53 11.06
CA GLU A 133 32.21 25.30 10.72
C GLU A 133 32.19 25.77 9.26
N GLN A 134 33.38 26.01 8.67
CA GLN A 134 33.54 26.36 7.26
C GLN A 134 33.04 25.28 6.29
N LEU A 135 33.03 24.00 6.69
CA LEU A 135 32.43 22.92 5.89
C LEU A 135 30.99 22.60 6.31
N ALA A 136 30.62 22.84 7.57
CA ALA A 136 29.28 22.50 8.06
C ALA A 136 28.15 23.25 7.33
N VAL A 137 28.34 24.54 7.05
CA VAL A 137 27.35 25.36 6.33
C VAL A 137 27.15 24.91 4.89
N PRO A 138 28.18 24.78 4.02
CA PRO A 138 27.99 24.30 2.64
C PRO A 138 27.53 22.84 2.58
N LEU A 139 27.93 21.97 3.53
CA LEU A 139 27.46 20.59 3.58
C LEU A 139 25.96 20.53 3.94
N ALA A 140 25.52 21.33 4.91
CA ALA A 140 24.10 21.44 5.24
C ALA A 140 23.29 22.02 4.07
N LEU A 141 23.79 23.05 3.39
CA LEU A 141 23.09 23.70 2.27
C LEU A 141 23.06 22.84 1.00
N ALA A 142 24.04 21.95 0.78
CA ALA A 142 24.05 21.05 -0.36
C ALA A 142 23.20 19.79 -0.13
N VAL A 143 23.24 19.23 1.09
CA VAL A 143 22.66 17.91 1.35
C VAL A 143 21.21 18.01 1.85
N VAL A 144 20.86 19.05 2.60
CA VAL A 144 19.52 19.21 3.20
C VAL A 144 18.44 19.54 2.16
N PRO A 145 18.58 20.49 1.23
CA PRO A 145 17.55 20.75 0.22
C PRO A 145 17.60 19.77 -0.96
N GLY A 146 18.71 19.05 -1.15
CA GLY A 146 18.91 18.14 -2.28
C GLY A 146 18.65 16.68 -1.93
N CYS A 147 19.60 16.04 -1.24
CA CYS A 147 19.60 14.59 -1.09
C CYS A 147 18.61 14.07 -0.05
N LEU A 148 18.39 14.81 1.04
CA LEU A 148 17.45 14.39 2.10
C LEU A 148 16.01 14.24 1.60
N PRO A 149 15.38 15.21 0.91
CA PRO A 149 14.01 15.05 0.43
C PRO A 149 13.91 13.94 -0.62
N ILE A 150 14.92 13.80 -1.49
CA ILE A 150 14.93 12.72 -2.51
C ILE A 150 15.03 11.35 -1.83
N ALA A 151 15.96 11.17 -0.89
CA ALA A 151 16.11 9.93 -0.14
C ALA A 151 14.85 9.61 0.69
N ALA A 152 14.20 10.63 1.27
CA ALA A 152 12.95 10.47 2.00
C ALA A 152 11.82 10.02 1.07
N VAL A 153 11.65 10.67 -0.09
CA VAL A 153 10.63 10.28 -1.08
C VAL A 153 10.88 8.86 -1.59
N VAL A 154 12.12 8.53 -1.96
CA VAL A 154 12.48 7.18 -2.41
C VAL A 154 12.22 6.16 -1.30
N GLY A 155 12.58 6.48 -0.05
CA GLY A 155 12.32 5.63 1.11
C GLY A 155 10.84 5.37 1.34
N ILE A 156 10.00 6.42 1.30
CA ILE A 156 8.55 6.31 1.48
C ILE A 156 7.90 5.52 0.33
N VAL A 157 8.27 5.81 -0.92
CA VAL A 157 7.72 5.09 -2.08
C VAL A 157 8.14 3.62 -2.06
N ALA A 158 9.40 3.32 -1.75
CA ALA A 158 9.87 1.95 -1.62
C ALA A 158 9.18 1.22 -0.45
N TRP A 159 8.99 1.89 0.68
CA TRP A 159 8.29 1.32 1.83
C TRP A 159 6.82 1.02 1.52
N THR A 160 6.09 1.98 0.98
CA THR A 160 4.69 1.79 0.58
C THR A 160 4.53 0.72 -0.49
N ARG A 161 5.47 0.64 -1.45
CA ARG A 161 5.48 -0.43 -2.45
C ARG A 161 5.78 -1.81 -1.86
N SER A 162 6.48 -1.87 -0.74
CA SER A 162 6.74 -3.13 -0.03
C SER A 162 5.51 -3.67 0.70
N ASP A 163 4.49 -2.84 0.93
CA ASP A 163 3.20 -3.26 1.52
C ASP A 163 2.12 -3.51 0.45
N TYR A 164 2.44 -3.32 -0.84
CA TYR A 164 1.49 -3.47 -1.94
C TYR A 164 1.51 -4.90 -2.50
N PHE A 165 0.38 -5.61 -2.40
CA PHE A 165 0.26 -7.00 -2.85
C PHE A 165 -0.80 -7.24 -3.92
N ALA A 166 -1.79 -6.35 -4.04
CA ALA A 166 -2.89 -6.49 -4.99
C ALA A 166 -3.55 -5.15 -5.27
N ASP A 167 -4.03 -4.98 -6.50
CA ASP A 167 -4.87 -3.87 -6.93
C ASP A 167 -6.35 -4.14 -6.58
N VAL A 168 -6.81 -3.58 -5.47
CA VAL A 168 -8.13 -3.88 -4.87
C VAL A 168 -8.85 -2.63 -4.39
N TRP A 169 -10.14 -2.48 -4.66
CA TRP A 169 -10.93 -1.34 -4.19
C TRP A 169 -12.39 -1.73 -3.93
N LEU A 170 -13.05 -1.05 -2.99
CA LEU A 170 -14.47 -1.26 -2.72
C LEU A 170 -15.35 -0.54 -3.76
N THR A 171 -16.54 -1.07 -4.01
CA THR A 171 -17.59 -0.33 -4.72
C THR A 171 -18.11 0.85 -3.88
N ASP A 172 -18.77 1.81 -4.54
CA ASP A 172 -19.38 2.97 -3.84
C ASP A 172 -20.43 2.54 -2.80
N THR A 173 -21.09 1.40 -3.02
CA THR A 173 -22.05 0.79 -2.08
C THR A 173 -21.38 -0.02 -0.97
N THR A 174 -20.07 -0.29 -1.09
CA THR A 174 -19.25 -1.13 -0.18
C THR A 174 -19.63 -2.61 -0.10
N GLU A 175 -20.67 -3.03 -0.82
CA GLU A 175 -21.18 -4.40 -0.88
C GLU A 175 -20.24 -5.37 -1.61
N GLN A 176 -19.32 -4.83 -2.43
CA GLN A 176 -18.42 -5.65 -3.22
C GLN A 176 -17.00 -5.11 -3.20
N LEU A 177 -16.05 -6.04 -3.12
CA LEU A 177 -14.63 -5.80 -3.37
C LEU A 177 -14.35 -6.08 -4.85
N ILE A 178 -13.78 -5.10 -5.53
CA ILE A 178 -13.25 -5.25 -6.87
C ILE A 178 -11.76 -5.59 -6.77
N VAL A 179 -11.37 -6.72 -7.35
CA VAL A 179 -9.98 -7.19 -7.43
C VAL A 179 -9.56 -7.20 -8.90
N SER A 180 -8.57 -6.37 -9.26
CA SER A 180 -7.90 -6.43 -10.55
C SER A 180 -6.89 -7.58 -10.50
N ALA A 181 -7.09 -8.60 -11.31
CA ALA A 181 -6.44 -9.90 -11.15
C ALA A 181 -5.81 -10.42 -12.46
N HIS A 182 -4.90 -11.37 -12.32
CA HIS A 182 -4.33 -12.15 -13.42
C HIS A 182 -5.38 -13.10 -13.99
N PRO A 183 -5.37 -13.41 -15.31
CA PRO A 183 -6.30 -14.38 -15.89
C PRO A 183 -6.35 -15.73 -15.17
N ASP A 184 -5.22 -16.29 -14.74
CA ASP A 184 -5.20 -17.57 -14.02
C ASP A 184 -5.97 -17.49 -12.69
N PHE A 185 -5.86 -16.36 -11.99
CA PHE A 185 -6.64 -16.11 -10.78
C PHE A 185 -8.14 -16.14 -11.09
N VAL A 186 -8.55 -15.49 -12.19
CA VAL A 186 -9.94 -15.47 -12.65
C VAL A 186 -10.44 -16.88 -12.91
N THR A 187 -9.68 -17.68 -13.66
CA THR A 187 -10.08 -19.05 -14.02
C THR A 187 -10.31 -19.93 -12.79
N VAL A 188 -9.50 -19.78 -11.74
CA VAL A 188 -9.64 -20.57 -10.52
C VAL A 188 -10.82 -20.11 -9.67
N VAL A 189 -11.10 -18.81 -9.63
CA VAL A 189 -12.33 -18.30 -8.99
C VAL A 189 -13.57 -18.85 -9.70
N ASP A 190 -13.60 -18.79 -11.03
CA ASP A 190 -14.73 -19.27 -11.82
C ASP A 190 -14.95 -20.78 -11.64
N GLN A 191 -13.87 -21.58 -11.63
CA GLN A 191 -13.95 -23.02 -11.36
C GLN A 191 -14.50 -23.32 -9.96
N ARG A 192 -14.08 -22.57 -8.93
CA ARG A 192 -14.58 -22.74 -7.56
C ARG A 192 -16.06 -22.42 -7.45
N ARG A 193 -16.52 -21.33 -8.07
CA ARG A 193 -17.92 -20.92 -8.07
C ARG A 193 -18.81 -21.87 -8.87
N ALA A 194 -18.31 -22.41 -9.98
CA ALA A 194 -19.03 -23.41 -10.76
C ALA A 194 -19.16 -24.77 -10.04
N GLY A 195 -18.17 -25.14 -9.22
CA GLY A 195 -18.19 -26.38 -8.44
C GLY A 195 -18.92 -26.31 -7.10
N SER A 196 -19.32 -25.11 -6.66
CA SER A 196 -20.12 -24.90 -5.42
C SER A 196 -21.64 -24.90 -5.66
N HIS A 197 -22.09 -25.12 -6.90
CA HIS A 197 -23.48 -25.32 -7.29
C HIS A 197 -23.81 -26.80 -7.44
#